data_AF-A0A4W6ERR5-F1
#
_entry.id   AF-A0A4W6ERR5-F1
#
_cell.length_a   1.000
_cell.length_b   1.000
_cell.length_c   1.000
_cell.angle_alpha   90.00
_cell.angle_beta   90.00
_cell.angle_gamma   90.00
#
_symmetry.space_group_name_H-M   'P 1'
#
loop_
_entity.id
_entity.type
_entity.pdbx_description
1 polymer ?
#
loop_
_entity_poly.entity_id
_entity_poly.type
_entity_poly.pdbx_seq_one_letter_code
_entity_poly.pdbx_strand_id
1 'polypeptide(L)'
;EEDEDDDEEGEEEEEDEDEEEEEEEEEIDRRRNHNILERQRRNDLRSSFLTLRDHVPELAHNEKAAKVLILKKATEYVSSLETEEMRLQQEKDRLQARRQQLMRRLEQACTLQHSHTGLHICCTCAQTKTQYLRGRLSSDADTHLEEEEEEEEEEEVGVVAGGMLGLSLPPLFLHIC
;
A
#
# COMPACT_ATOMS: atom_id res chain seq x y z
N GLU A 1 -38.88 -29.62 -77.57
CA GLU A 1 -37.47 -29.23 -77.43
C GLU A 1 -37.47 -27.72 -77.55
N GLU A 2 -37.54 -27.05 -76.42
CA GLU A 2 -37.00 -25.70 -76.24
C GLU A 2 -36.36 -25.76 -74.85
N ASP A 3 -35.04 -25.64 -74.85
CA ASP A 3 -34.14 -25.78 -73.73
C ASP A 3 -34.20 -24.50 -72.86
N GLU A 4 -34.38 -24.67 -71.55
CA GLU A 4 -34.21 -23.63 -70.54
C GLU A 4 -32.82 -23.85 -69.92
N ASP A 5 -31.82 -23.12 -70.42
CA ASP A 5 -30.51 -22.98 -69.80
C ASP A 5 -30.34 -21.54 -69.29
N ASP A 6 -29.56 -21.42 -68.22
CA ASP A 6 -28.93 -20.23 -67.63
C ASP A 6 -29.77 -19.27 -66.78
N ASP A 7 -29.57 -19.38 -65.46
CA ASP A 7 -29.38 -18.22 -64.56
C ASP A 7 -28.81 -18.59 -63.15
N GLU A 8 -28.16 -19.76 -62.95
CA GLU A 8 -27.62 -20.17 -61.62
C GLU A 8 -26.16 -19.70 -61.35
N GLU A 9 -25.42 -19.19 -62.33
CA GLU A 9 -24.01 -18.78 -62.12
C GLU A 9 -23.84 -17.42 -61.43
N GLY A 10 -24.92 -16.66 -61.19
CA GLY A 10 -24.86 -15.32 -60.57
C GLY A 10 -25.06 -15.29 -59.05
N GLU A 11 -25.50 -16.38 -58.42
CA GLU A 11 -25.75 -16.42 -56.96
C GLU A 11 -24.50 -16.87 -56.17
N GLU A 12 -23.66 -17.75 -56.74
CA GLU A 12 -22.42 -18.23 -56.09
C GLU A 12 -21.32 -17.14 -56.03
N GLU A 13 -21.23 -16.24 -57.02
CA GLU A 13 -20.25 -15.15 -57.02
C GLU A 13 -20.59 -14.02 -56.03
N GLU A 14 -21.87 -13.80 -55.72
CA GLU A 14 -22.31 -12.78 -54.74
C GLU A 14 -22.14 -13.27 -53.29
N GLU A 15 -22.28 -14.58 -53.02
CA GLU A 15 -22.01 -15.17 -51.70
C GLU A 15 -20.51 -15.10 -51.33
N ASP A 16 -19.61 -15.28 -52.30
CA ASP A 16 -18.15 -15.15 -52.10
C ASP A 16 -17.72 -13.69 -51.82
N GLU A 17 -18.38 -12.69 -52.42
CA GLU A 17 -18.10 -11.26 -52.16
C GLU A 17 -18.57 -10.84 -50.75
N ASP A 18 -19.72 -11.33 -50.29
CA ASP A 18 -20.25 -11.05 -48.95
C ASP A 18 -19.36 -11.66 -47.83
N GLU A 19 -18.80 -12.86 -48.03
CA GLU A 19 -17.87 -13.48 -47.06
C GLU A 19 -16.54 -12.70 -46.93
N GLU A 20 -16.00 -12.18 -48.04
CA GLU A 20 -14.79 -11.34 -48.00
C GLU A 20 -15.04 -10.02 -47.27
N GLU A 21 -16.21 -9.38 -47.45
CA GLU A 21 -16.58 -8.16 -46.72
C GLU A 21 -16.70 -8.41 -45.21
N GLU A 22 -17.30 -9.53 -44.77
CA GLU A 22 -17.39 -9.89 -43.35
C GLU A 22 -16.01 -10.10 -42.71
N GLU A 23 -15.08 -10.78 -43.39
CA GLU A 23 -13.71 -10.97 -42.89
C GLU A 23 -12.94 -9.64 -42.76
N GLU A 24 -13.14 -8.71 -43.69
CA GLU A 24 -12.56 -7.36 -43.62
C GLU A 24 -13.13 -6.56 -42.44
N GLU A 25 -14.44 -6.60 -42.22
CA GLU A 25 -15.08 -5.96 -41.07
C GLU A 25 -14.56 -6.51 -39.74
N GLU A 26 -14.42 -7.84 -39.63
CA GLU A 26 -13.82 -8.47 -38.45
C GLU A 26 -12.36 -8.06 -38.24
N GLU A 27 -11.57 -7.92 -39.30
CA GLU A 27 -10.19 -7.42 -39.17
C GLU A 27 -10.17 -5.96 -38.69
N ILE A 28 -11.03 -5.10 -39.22
CA ILE A 28 -11.16 -3.70 -38.81
C ILE A 28 -11.52 -3.63 -37.32
N ASP A 29 -12.47 -4.43 -36.87
CA ASP A 29 -12.89 -4.46 -35.46
C ASP A 29 -11.81 -5.02 -34.54
N ARG A 30 -11.05 -6.04 -34.95
CA ARG A 30 -9.87 -6.51 -34.22
C ARG A 30 -8.82 -5.41 -34.08
N ARG A 31 -8.50 -4.69 -35.16
CA ARG A 31 -7.56 -3.55 -35.16
C ARG A 31 -8.07 -2.42 -34.27
N ARG A 32 -9.37 -2.12 -34.30
CA ARG A 32 -9.99 -1.09 -33.45
C ARG A 32 -9.89 -1.44 -31.98
N ASN A 33 -10.28 -2.66 -31.60
CA ASN A 33 -10.18 -3.14 -30.21
C ASN A 33 -8.74 -3.10 -29.71
N HIS A 34 -7.78 -3.57 -30.51
CA HIS A 34 -6.36 -3.49 -30.17
C HIS A 34 -5.90 -2.05 -29.85
N ASN A 35 -6.29 -1.08 -30.68
CA ASN A 35 -5.94 0.33 -30.49
C ASN A 35 -6.55 0.93 -29.21
N ILE A 36 -7.78 0.51 -28.85
CA ILE A 36 -8.45 0.94 -27.62
C ILE A 36 -7.67 0.42 -26.40
N LEU A 37 -7.39 -0.88 -26.36
CA LEU A 37 -6.67 -1.52 -25.25
C LEU A 37 -5.27 -0.93 -25.06
N GLU A 38 -4.53 -0.71 -26.15
CA GLU A 38 -3.19 -0.15 -26.06
C GLU A 38 -3.22 1.35 -25.66
N ARG A 39 -4.27 2.09 -26.02
CA ARG A 39 -4.47 3.45 -25.49
C ARG A 39 -4.74 3.43 -23.99
N GLN A 40 -5.58 2.51 -23.51
CA GLN A 40 -5.87 2.34 -22.09
C GLN A 40 -4.59 2.01 -21.32
N ARG A 41 -3.83 1.00 -21.76
CA ARG A 41 -2.53 0.63 -21.18
C ARG A 41 -1.57 1.82 -21.09
N ARG A 42 -1.47 2.66 -22.13
CA ARG A 42 -0.63 3.87 -22.08
C ARG A 42 -1.11 4.91 -21.08
N ASN A 43 -2.43 5.06 -20.91
CA ASN A 43 -3.00 5.97 -19.93
C ASN A 43 -2.73 5.46 -18.52
N ASP A 44 -2.90 4.16 -18.27
CA ASP A 44 -2.63 3.54 -16.97
C ASP A 44 -1.15 3.71 -16.60
N LEU A 45 -0.25 3.39 -17.53
CA LEU A 45 1.19 3.61 -17.35
C LEU A 45 1.51 5.09 -17.06
N ARG A 46 0.85 6.03 -17.76
CA ARG A 46 1.03 7.47 -17.50
C ARG A 46 0.57 7.82 -16.08
N SER A 47 -0.57 7.31 -15.64
CA SER A 47 -1.08 7.51 -14.29
C SER A 47 -0.10 6.96 -13.25
N SER A 48 0.43 5.74 -13.41
CA SER A 48 1.45 5.17 -12.52
C SER A 48 2.69 6.07 -12.40
N PHE A 49 3.17 6.65 -13.50
CA PHE A 49 4.29 7.60 -13.47
C PHE A 49 3.97 8.90 -12.72
N LEU A 50 2.73 9.41 -12.83
CA LEU A 50 2.29 10.60 -12.11
C LEU A 50 2.19 10.32 -10.62
N THR A 51 1.57 9.20 -10.24
CA THR A 51 1.51 8.74 -8.85
C THR A 51 2.92 8.59 -8.27
N LEU A 52 3.83 7.91 -8.97
CA LEU A 52 5.22 7.76 -8.51
C LEU A 52 5.91 9.11 -8.31
N ARG A 53 5.75 10.05 -9.25
CA ARG A 53 6.31 11.41 -9.13
C ARG A 53 5.82 12.11 -7.86
N ASP A 54 4.53 11.98 -7.54
CA ASP A 54 3.92 12.67 -6.40
C ASP A 54 4.45 12.15 -5.05
N HIS A 55 4.93 10.91 -5.00
CA HIS A 55 5.60 10.32 -3.84
C HIS A 55 7.08 10.72 -3.70
N VAL A 56 7.68 11.30 -4.74
CA VAL A 56 9.08 11.75 -4.72
C VAL A 56 9.13 13.24 -4.36
N PRO A 57 9.60 13.64 -3.15
CA PRO A 57 9.48 15.01 -2.67
C PRO A 57 10.12 16.06 -3.59
N GLU A 58 11.26 15.74 -4.20
CA GLU A 58 11.95 16.64 -5.15
C GLU A 58 11.15 16.89 -6.44
N LEU A 59 10.23 16.01 -6.79
CA LEU A 59 9.49 16.03 -8.06
C LEU A 59 7.99 16.30 -7.91
N ALA A 60 7.45 16.24 -6.69
CA ALA A 60 6.01 16.39 -6.42
C ALA A 60 5.40 17.69 -6.99
N HIS A 61 6.19 18.73 -7.20
CA HIS A 61 5.73 20.02 -7.75
C HIS A 61 6.22 20.27 -9.18
N ASN A 62 6.92 19.30 -9.78
CA ASN A 62 7.46 19.40 -11.14
C ASN A 62 6.63 18.56 -12.11
N GLU A 63 5.55 19.16 -12.61
CA GLU A 63 4.61 18.47 -13.51
C GLU A 63 5.25 17.96 -14.81
N LYS A 64 6.36 18.57 -15.24
CA LYS A 64 7.05 18.28 -16.50
C LYS A 64 8.27 17.38 -16.33
N ALA A 65 8.43 16.74 -15.17
CA ALA A 65 9.52 15.81 -14.93
C ALA A 65 9.52 14.68 -15.99
N ALA A 66 10.68 14.45 -16.62
CA ALA A 66 10.83 13.38 -17.60
C ALA A 66 10.72 12.00 -16.93
N LYS A 67 10.18 10.99 -17.64
CA LYS A 67 10.03 9.61 -17.11
C LYS A 67 11.34 9.05 -16.52
N VAL A 68 12.45 9.22 -17.23
CA VAL A 68 13.77 8.76 -16.76
C VAL A 68 14.23 9.48 -15.49
N LEU A 69 13.85 10.75 -15.33
CA LEU A 69 14.18 11.52 -14.12
C LEU A 69 13.33 11.04 -12.93
N ILE A 70 12.03 10.77 -13.14
CA ILE A 70 11.15 10.19 -12.12
C ILE A 70 11.74 8.89 -11.58
N LEU A 71 12.14 7.96 -12.47
CA LEU A 71 12.74 6.69 -12.06
C LEU A 71 14.04 6.90 -11.27
N LYS A 72 14.96 7.73 -11.77
CA LYS A 72 16.23 8.02 -11.08
C LYS A 72 16.01 8.58 -9.69
N LYS A 73 15.14 9.58 -9.56
CA LYS A 73 14.85 10.24 -8.29
C LYS A 73 14.07 9.36 -7.32
N ALA A 74 13.17 8.51 -7.82
CA ALA A 74 12.52 7.50 -6.98
C ALA A 74 13.54 6.52 -6.39
N THR A 75 14.46 5.99 -7.21
CA THR A 75 15.51 5.08 -6.72
C THR A 75 16.44 5.78 -5.72
N GLU A 76 16.90 6.99 -6.01
CA GLU A 76 17.71 7.80 -5.08
C GLU A 76 16.97 8.03 -3.75
N TYR A 77 15.67 8.30 -3.82
CA TYR A 77 14.85 8.54 -2.64
C TYR A 77 14.68 7.28 -1.78
N VAL A 78 14.40 6.12 -2.39
CA VAL A 78 14.33 4.84 -1.67
C VAL A 78 15.64 4.54 -0.93
N SER A 79 16.79 4.64 -1.61
CA SER A 79 18.09 4.42 -0.96
C SER A 79 18.36 5.41 0.19
N SER A 80 17.87 6.64 0.09
CA SER A 80 17.98 7.62 1.17
C SER A 80 17.10 7.26 2.37
N LEU A 81 15.89 6.75 2.13
CA LEU A 81 14.97 6.28 3.16
C LEU A 81 15.53 5.06 3.89
N GLU A 82 16.06 4.07 3.19
CA GLU A 82 16.71 2.88 3.78
C GLU A 82 17.88 3.28 4.69
N THR A 83 18.68 4.26 4.25
CA THR A 83 19.80 4.77 5.05
C THR A 83 19.32 5.48 6.31
N GLU A 84 18.27 6.28 6.19
CA GLU A 84 17.69 7.02 7.32
C GLU A 84 16.98 6.08 8.31
N GLU A 85 16.27 5.07 7.80
CA GLU A 85 15.66 4.02 8.60
C GLU A 85 16.70 3.27 9.44
N MET A 86 17.78 2.80 8.81
CA MET A 86 18.88 2.15 9.52
C MET A 86 19.46 3.06 10.61
N ARG A 87 19.64 4.36 10.33
CA ARG A 87 20.16 5.34 11.29
C ARG A 87 19.20 5.53 12.47
N LEU A 88 17.91 5.66 12.20
CA LEU A 88 16.87 5.83 13.22
C LEU A 88 16.73 4.57 14.09
N GLN A 89 16.83 3.38 13.48
CA GLN A 89 16.81 2.11 14.20
C GLN A 89 18.00 1.99 15.17
N GLN A 90 19.21 2.34 14.73
CA GLN A 90 20.38 2.36 15.62
C GLN A 90 20.22 3.33 16.80
N GLU A 91 19.67 4.52 16.57
CA GLU A 91 19.45 5.49 17.64
C GLU A 91 18.33 5.02 18.59
N LYS A 92 17.27 4.38 18.08
CA LYS A 92 16.23 3.73 18.89
C LYS A 92 16.85 2.69 19.82
N ASP A 93 17.68 1.79 19.31
CA ASP A 93 18.33 0.74 20.10
C ASP A 93 19.24 1.32 21.18
N ARG A 94 20.03 2.35 20.82
CA ARG A 94 20.89 3.06 21.77
C ARG A 94 20.10 3.73 22.89
N LEU A 95 19.00 4.40 22.56
CA LEU A 95 18.13 5.05 23.54
C LEU A 95 17.43 4.03 24.43
N GLN A 96 16.99 2.90 23.88
CA GLN A 96 16.41 1.80 24.65
C GLN A 96 17.44 1.19 25.63
N ALA A 97 18.67 0.93 25.18
CA ALA A 97 19.75 0.45 26.05
C ALA A 97 20.05 1.44 27.19
N ARG A 98 20.09 2.74 26.89
CA ARG A 98 20.27 3.80 27.89
C ARG A 98 19.10 3.85 28.88
N ARG A 99 17.86 3.75 28.40
CA ARG A 99 16.65 3.67 29.24
C ARG A 99 16.74 2.50 30.21
N GLN A 100 17.06 1.31 29.72
CA GLN A 100 17.21 0.12 30.55
C GLN A 100 18.33 0.28 31.59
N GLN A 101 19.47 0.87 31.22
CA GLN A 101 20.56 1.13 32.15
C GLN A 101 20.13 2.08 33.28
N LEU A 102 19.41 3.16 32.95
CA LEU A 102 18.91 4.11 33.94
C LEU A 102 17.88 3.47 34.86
N MET A 103 16.98 2.64 34.33
CA MET A 103 16.01 1.88 35.13
C MET A 103 16.71 0.95 36.13
N ARG A 104 17.73 0.20 35.68
CA ARG A 104 18.54 -0.64 36.59
C ARG A 104 19.20 0.16 37.71
N ARG A 105 19.71 1.37 37.40
CA ARG A 105 20.32 2.26 38.40
C ARG A 105 19.31 2.78 39.41
N LEU A 106 18.10 3.12 38.96
CA LEU A 106 17.01 3.54 39.86
C LEU A 106 16.58 2.39 40.78
N GLU A 107 16.43 1.19 40.26
CA GLU A 107 16.11 0.01 41.06
C GLU A 107 17.17 -0.26 42.13
N GLN A 108 18.46 -0.20 41.77
CA GLN A 108 19.57 -0.35 42.72
C GLN A 108 19.59 0.74 43.79
N ALA A 109 19.38 2.01 43.41
CA ALA A 109 19.34 3.11 44.36
C ALA A 109 18.17 2.95 45.35
N CYS A 110 17.01 2.52 44.86
CA CYS A 110 15.86 2.20 45.68
C CYS A 110 16.19 1.05 46.64
N THR A 111 16.69 -0.10 46.18
CA THR A 111 16.95 -1.26 47.08
C THR A 111 17.95 -0.93 48.20
N LEU A 112 18.96 -0.11 47.92
CA LEU A 112 19.93 0.34 48.93
C LEU A 112 19.31 1.28 49.99
N GLN A 113 18.39 2.17 49.61
CA GLN A 113 17.73 3.06 50.56
C GLN A 113 16.76 2.34 51.51
N HIS A 114 16.18 1.21 51.10
CA HIS A 114 15.29 0.41 51.96
C HIS A 114 16.05 -0.41 53.02
N SER A 115 17.34 -0.72 52.81
CA SER A 115 18.12 -1.48 53.81
C SER A 115 18.59 -0.61 55.00
N HIS A 116 18.71 0.71 54.82
CA HIS A 116 19.26 1.63 55.82
C HIS A 116 18.20 2.23 56.78
N THR A 117 16.90 2.05 56.50
CA THR A 117 15.82 2.70 57.27
C THR A 117 15.00 1.75 58.16
N GLY A 118 15.35 0.46 58.22
CA GLY A 118 14.60 -0.52 59.03
C GLY A 118 13.13 -0.68 58.61
N LEU A 119 12.74 -0.16 57.45
CA LEU A 119 11.36 -0.09 56.97
C LEU A 119 11.00 -1.33 56.13
N HIS A 120 11.34 -2.52 56.62
CA HIS A 120 11.02 -3.78 55.93
C HIS A 120 9.51 -4.07 55.87
N ILE A 121 8.69 -3.37 56.66
CA ILE A 121 7.23 -3.54 56.70
C ILE A 121 6.50 -2.82 55.54
N CYS A 122 7.15 -1.90 54.81
CA CYS A 122 6.50 -1.17 53.70
C CYS A 122 6.84 -1.73 52.30
N CYS A 123 7.56 -2.85 52.19
CA CYS A 123 7.84 -3.40 50.85
C CYS A 123 6.61 -4.11 50.25
N THR A 124 5.76 -4.75 51.05
CA THR A 124 4.55 -5.43 50.55
C THR A 124 3.37 -4.49 50.26
N CYS A 125 3.34 -3.28 50.84
CA CYS A 125 2.31 -2.26 50.55
C CYS A 125 2.65 -1.37 49.34
N ALA A 126 3.93 -1.20 49.00
CA ALA A 126 4.36 -0.51 47.79
C ALA A 126 4.27 -1.39 46.52
N GLN A 127 4.34 -2.72 46.66
CA GLN A 127 4.27 -3.69 45.57
C GLN A 127 2.96 -3.61 44.74
N THR A 128 1.83 -3.21 45.34
CA THR A 128 0.56 -2.98 44.63
C THR A 128 0.54 -1.69 43.80
N LYS A 129 1.31 -0.66 44.18
CA LYS A 129 1.45 0.58 43.38
C LYS A 129 2.47 0.44 42.25
N THR A 130 3.55 -0.30 42.45
CA THR A 130 4.54 -0.59 41.39
C THR A 130 4.00 -1.58 40.35
N GLN A 131 3.11 -2.52 40.71
CA GLN A 131 2.38 -3.32 39.71
C GLN A 131 1.47 -2.47 38.81
N TYR A 132 0.78 -1.46 39.36
CA TYR A 132 -0.08 -0.55 38.58
C TYR A 132 0.69 0.31 37.57
N LEU A 133 1.93 0.71 37.90
CA LEU A 133 2.79 1.48 37.00
C LEU A 133 3.60 0.61 36.02
N ARG A 134 3.96 -0.62 36.41
CA ARG A 134 4.59 -1.60 35.51
C ARG A 134 3.62 -2.06 34.41
N GLY A 135 2.31 -2.14 34.70
CA GLY A 135 1.27 -2.42 33.71
C GLY A 135 1.09 -1.33 32.64
N ARG A 136 1.32 -0.05 32.98
CA ARG A 136 1.26 1.06 31.98
C ARG A 136 2.50 1.13 31.09
N LEU A 137 3.70 0.85 31.62
CA LEU A 137 4.93 0.87 30.82
C LEU A 137 5.15 -0.41 30.00
N SER A 138 4.41 -1.49 30.29
CA SER A 138 4.38 -2.71 29.49
C SER A 138 3.37 -2.64 28.34
N SER A 139 2.27 -1.88 28.50
CA SER A 139 1.27 -1.72 27.44
C SER A 139 1.76 -0.92 26.24
N ASP A 140 2.82 -0.13 26.40
CA ASP A 140 3.45 0.64 25.32
C ASP A 140 4.75 -0.01 24.80
N ALA A 141 5.12 -1.21 25.29
CA ALA A 141 6.39 -1.85 24.94
C ALA A 141 6.26 -3.05 23.98
N ASP A 142 5.05 -3.47 23.65
CA ASP A 142 4.77 -4.55 22.69
C ASP A 142 3.52 -4.21 21.85
N THR A 143 3.59 -3.11 21.08
CA THR A 143 2.88 -3.11 19.80
C THR A 143 3.81 -3.79 18.80
N HIS A 144 3.64 -5.11 18.74
CA HIS A 144 3.70 -5.91 17.53
C HIS A 144 3.74 -5.02 16.27
N LEU A 145 4.93 -4.85 15.72
CA LEU A 145 5.12 -4.70 14.29
C LEU A 145 5.97 -5.91 13.89
N GLU A 146 5.39 -7.10 14.07
CA GLU A 146 5.51 -8.07 12.99
C GLU A 146 4.84 -7.36 11.81
N GLU A 147 5.67 -6.87 10.90
CA GLU A 147 5.22 -6.44 9.60
C GLU A 147 4.57 -7.67 8.96
N GLU A 148 3.24 -7.66 8.93
CA GLU A 148 2.49 -8.49 8.01
C GLU A 148 2.95 -8.07 6.61
N GLU A 149 3.82 -8.89 6.00
CA GLU A 149 3.97 -8.91 4.55
C GLU A 149 2.60 -9.32 4.00
N GLU A 150 1.74 -8.33 3.70
CA GLU A 150 0.58 -8.51 2.85
C GLU A 150 1.08 -8.95 1.46
N GLU A 151 1.07 -10.26 1.23
CA GLU A 151 0.95 -10.82 -0.12
C GLU A 151 -0.41 -10.41 -0.70
N GLU A 152 -0.50 -9.22 -1.28
CA GLU A 152 -1.51 -8.91 -2.28
C GLU A 152 -0.88 -8.98 -3.67
N GLU A 153 -0.91 -10.16 -4.28
CA GLU A 153 -1.01 -10.28 -5.74
C GLU A 153 -2.21 -11.17 -6.12
N GLU A 154 -3.27 -10.47 -6.49
CA GLU A 154 -4.12 -10.71 -7.66
C GLU A 154 -4.94 -12.01 -7.77
N GLU A 155 -6.21 -11.92 -7.37
CA GLU A 155 -7.29 -12.49 -8.18
C GLU A 155 -8.58 -11.65 -8.01
N GLU A 156 -8.85 -10.71 -8.93
CA GLU A 156 -10.25 -10.44 -9.27
C GLU A 156 -10.43 -10.01 -10.73
N VAL A 157 -10.79 -11.01 -11.52
CA VAL A 157 -11.54 -10.89 -12.76
C VAL A 157 -12.91 -10.30 -12.40
N GLY A 158 -13.19 -9.09 -12.87
CA GLY A 158 -14.30 -8.29 -12.37
C GLY A 158 -15.70 -8.84 -12.63
N VAL A 159 -16.66 -8.40 -11.79
CA VAL A 159 -18.07 -8.22 -12.17
C VAL A 159 -18.67 -7.03 -11.40
N VAL A 160 -19.26 -6.12 -12.16
CA VAL A 160 -20.14 -5.03 -11.76
C VAL A 160 -21.27 -5.44 -10.81
N ALA A 161 -21.55 -4.66 -9.75
CA ALA A 161 -22.89 -4.23 -9.34
C ALA A 161 -22.92 -3.54 -7.96
N GLY A 162 -23.35 -2.28 -7.95
CA GLY A 162 -24.43 -1.78 -7.08
C GLY A 162 -24.23 -1.71 -5.55
N GLY A 163 -24.41 -0.51 -5.01
CA GLY A 163 -25.04 -0.36 -3.69
C GLY A 163 -24.37 0.60 -2.74
N MET A 164 -24.80 1.87 -2.79
CA MET A 164 -24.72 2.79 -1.67
C MET A 164 -25.34 2.15 -0.41
N LEU A 165 -24.57 1.97 0.67
CA LEU A 165 -25.09 2.08 2.02
C LEU A 165 -24.02 2.73 2.90
N GLY A 166 -24.30 3.96 3.32
CA GLY A 166 -23.48 4.70 4.26
C GLY A 166 -23.51 4.06 5.64
N LEU A 167 -22.34 4.03 6.27
CA LEU A 167 -22.21 3.85 7.71
C LEU A 167 -21.51 5.07 8.30
N SER A 168 -22.38 5.99 8.71
CA SER A 168 -22.28 6.88 9.86
C SER A 168 -21.06 6.65 10.77
N LEU A 169 -20.09 7.56 10.69
CA LEU A 169 -19.08 7.81 11.72
C LEU A 169 -19.76 8.18 13.06
N PRO A 170 -19.49 7.51 14.18
CA PRO A 170 -19.91 8.01 15.49
C PRO A 170 -18.99 9.16 15.96
N PRO A 171 -19.55 10.24 16.56
CA PRO A 171 -18.76 11.33 17.10
C PRO A 171 -18.28 10.97 18.50
N LEU A 172 -16.97 10.80 18.68
CA LEU A 172 -16.39 10.79 20.03
C LEU A 172 -16.13 12.24 20.46
N PHE A 173 -17.09 12.72 21.25
CA PHE A 173 -17.09 13.85 22.14
C PHE A 173 -15.69 14.28 22.62
N LEU A 174 -15.27 15.47 22.20
CA LEU A 174 -14.37 16.32 22.98
C LEU A 174 -15.17 16.92 24.15
N HIS A 175 -14.77 16.59 25.38
CA HIS A 175 -14.94 17.51 26.50
C HIS A 175 -13.82 17.31 27.53
N ILE A 176 -13.29 18.44 28.00
CA ILE A 176 -12.46 18.67 29.20
C ILE A 176 -10.94 18.63 28.96
N CYS A 177 -10.36 19.78 28.60
CA CYS A 177 -9.77 20.76 29.53
C CYS A 177 -9.66 22.13 28.85
#